data_AF-A0A9Q1GZJ0-F1
#
_entry.id   AF-A0A9Q1GZJ0-F1
#
_cell.length_a   1.000
_cell.length_b   1.000
_cell.length_c   1.000
_cell.angle_alpha   90.00
_cell.angle_beta   90.00
_cell.angle_gamma   90.00
#
_symmetry.space_group_name_H-M   'P 1'
#
loop_
_entity.id
_entity.type
_entity.pdbx_description
1 polymer ?
#
loop_
_entity_poly.entity_id
_entity_poly.type
_entity_poly.pdbx_seq_one_letter_code
_entity_poly.pdbx_strand_id
1 'polypeptide(L)'
;MSPKILLNSWWWVSSVLNNDVKQFGKKFLLDGNEETCWNSDQAPNGSGQWVVLDFKEAILPKELHLMFQGGFVGKTCKLEAAYDEQQTDTFSSIMEFYPNDDNSRQISFC
;
A
#
# COMPACT_ATOMS: atom_id res chain seq x y z
N MET A 1 -1.45 -19.62 -2.19
CA MET A 1 -0.96 -19.55 -0.80
C MET A 1 -1.46 -18.23 -0.25
N SER A 2 -2.57 -18.24 0.49
CA SER A 2 -3.22 -17.00 0.96
C SER A 2 -2.28 -16.25 1.91
N PRO A 3 -2.08 -14.93 1.77
CA PRO A 3 -1.25 -14.18 2.70
C PRO A 3 -1.86 -14.30 4.10
N LYS A 4 -1.14 -14.96 5.02
CA LYS A 4 -1.56 -15.19 6.42
C LYS A 4 -1.70 -13.90 7.25
N ILE A 5 -1.55 -12.72 6.65
CA ILE A 5 -1.23 -11.46 7.33
C ILE A 5 -2.45 -10.70 7.87
N LEU A 6 -3.69 -11.06 7.49
CA LEU A 6 -4.84 -10.17 7.69
C LEU A 6 -5.92 -10.65 8.66
N LEU A 7 -5.69 -11.73 9.42
CA LEU A 7 -6.58 -12.06 10.54
C LEU A 7 -6.40 -10.99 11.63
N ASN A 8 -7.20 -9.94 11.51
CA ASN A 8 -7.37 -8.81 12.44
C ASN A 8 -6.41 -7.60 12.32
N SER A 9 -5.82 -7.36 11.15
CA SER A 9 -5.06 -6.13 10.86
C SER A 9 -5.96 -5.07 10.22
N TRP A 10 -5.65 -3.79 10.41
CA TRP A 10 -6.36 -2.68 9.77
C TRP A 10 -5.55 -2.10 8.63
N TRP A 11 -6.25 -1.53 7.65
CA TRP A 11 -5.59 -0.75 6.60
C TRP A 11 -6.43 0.44 6.17
N TRP A 12 -5.74 1.52 5.84
CA TRP A 12 -6.31 2.76 5.34
C TRP A 12 -5.55 3.22 4.10
N VAL A 13 -6.23 4.06 3.34
CA VAL A 13 -5.72 4.67 2.13
C VAL A 13 -5.98 6.16 2.20
N SER A 14 -5.12 6.94 1.56
CA SER A 14 -5.24 8.40 1.52
C SER A 14 -6.54 8.89 0.89
N SER A 15 -6.98 8.24 -0.19
CA SER A 15 -8.16 8.63 -0.97
C SER A 15 -8.69 7.45 -1.80
N VAL A 16 -9.85 7.63 -2.44
CA VAL A 16 -10.40 6.70 -3.43
C VAL A 16 -10.88 7.53 -4.61
N LEU A 17 -10.44 7.17 -5.82
CA LEU A 17 -10.74 7.91 -7.05
C LEU A 17 -12.23 8.24 -7.16
N ASN A 18 -12.55 9.54 -7.26
CA ASN A 18 -13.90 10.09 -7.34
C ASN A 18 -14.84 9.68 -6.19
N ASN A 19 -14.29 9.27 -5.03
CA ASN A 19 -15.03 8.63 -3.93
C ASN A 19 -15.81 7.36 -4.35
N ASP A 20 -15.48 6.72 -5.48
CA ASP A 20 -16.15 5.50 -5.94
C ASP A 20 -15.57 4.27 -5.24
N VAL A 21 -16.00 4.07 -4.00
CA VAL A 21 -15.62 2.91 -3.18
C VAL A 21 -16.08 1.58 -3.79
N LYS A 22 -17.10 1.58 -4.67
CA LYS A 22 -17.60 0.36 -5.30
C LYS A 22 -16.63 -0.17 -6.35
N GLN A 23 -15.98 0.73 -7.10
CA GLN A 23 -15.07 0.36 -8.19
C GLN A 23 -13.59 0.45 -7.80
N PHE A 24 -13.21 1.35 -6.91
CA PHE A 24 -11.80 1.66 -6.62
C PHE A 24 -11.45 1.59 -5.13
N GLY A 25 -12.33 1.05 -4.28
CA GLY A 25 -12.15 1.05 -2.83
C GLY A 25 -10.98 0.21 -2.33
N LYS A 26 -10.46 0.56 -1.14
CA LYS A 26 -9.31 -0.10 -0.47
C LYS A 26 -9.43 -1.61 -0.24
N LYS A 27 -10.63 -2.18 -0.34
CA LYS A 27 -10.83 -3.64 -0.25
C LYS A 27 -10.10 -4.37 -1.37
N PHE A 28 -9.98 -3.74 -2.54
CA PHE A 28 -9.33 -4.28 -3.74
C PHE A 28 -7.79 -4.30 -3.65
N LEU A 29 -7.18 -3.74 -2.59
CA LEU A 29 -5.75 -3.92 -2.34
C LEU A 29 -5.40 -5.36 -1.97
N LEU A 30 -6.32 -6.06 -1.29
CA LEU A 30 -6.03 -7.29 -0.55
C LEU A 30 -7.10 -8.37 -0.78
N ASP A 31 -7.97 -8.22 -1.78
CA ASP A 31 -9.01 -9.21 -2.09
C ASP A 31 -8.50 -10.41 -2.91
N GLY A 32 -7.26 -10.34 -3.40
CA GLY A 32 -6.59 -11.40 -4.13
C GLY A 32 -7.09 -11.56 -5.57
N ASN A 33 -7.83 -10.58 -6.11
CA ASN A 33 -8.30 -10.58 -7.48
C ASN A 33 -7.45 -9.63 -8.34
N GLU A 34 -6.75 -10.18 -9.33
CA GLU A 34 -5.83 -9.45 -10.21
C GLU A 34 -6.56 -8.45 -11.15
N GLU A 35 -7.86 -8.64 -11.36
CA GLU A 35 -8.70 -7.77 -12.20
C GLU A 35 -9.21 -6.52 -11.46
N THR A 36 -9.01 -6.46 -10.14
CA THR A 36 -9.43 -5.33 -9.31
C THR A 36 -8.24 -4.61 -8.70
N CYS A 37 -8.39 -3.31 -8.45
CA CYS A 37 -7.37 -2.52 -7.78
C CYS A 37 -7.98 -1.42 -6.91
N TRP A 38 -7.21 -0.94 -5.94
CA TRP A 38 -7.45 0.37 -5.37
C TRP A 38 -6.88 1.44 -6.28
N ASN A 39 -7.64 2.50 -6.51
CA ASN A 39 -7.18 3.67 -7.25
C ASN A 39 -7.39 4.92 -6.39
N SER A 40 -6.34 5.72 -6.23
CA SER A 40 -6.36 6.97 -5.48
C SER A 40 -6.83 8.14 -6.34
N ASP A 41 -7.41 9.17 -5.72
CA ASP A 41 -7.49 10.49 -6.35
C ASP A 41 -6.11 11.11 -6.57
N GLN A 42 -6.05 12.12 -7.43
CA GLN A 42 -4.89 12.98 -7.52
C GLN A 42 -4.67 13.69 -6.18
N ALA A 43 -3.43 13.63 -5.68
CA ALA A 43 -3.09 14.22 -4.41
C ALA A 43 -3.17 15.76 -4.45
N PRO A 44 -3.78 16.40 -3.43
CA PRO A 44 -3.70 17.84 -3.27
C PRO A 44 -2.24 18.28 -3.17
N ASN A 45 -1.87 19.34 -3.89
CA ASN A 45 -0.54 19.95 -3.86
C ASN A 45 0.63 19.00 -4.21
N GLY A 46 0.37 17.91 -4.96
CA GLY A 46 1.41 16.96 -5.34
C GLY A 46 1.97 16.13 -4.19
N SER A 47 1.23 16.03 -3.08
CA SER A 47 1.55 15.09 -2.01
C SER A 47 1.55 13.63 -2.51
N GLY A 48 2.25 12.73 -1.81
CA GLY A 48 2.16 11.31 -2.12
C GLY A 48 0.78 10.74 -1.76
N GLN A 49 0.34 9.71 -2.47
CA GLN A 49 -0.76 8.85 -2.02
C GLN A 49 -0.18 7.69 -1.20
N TRP A 50 -0.92 7.23 -0.20
CA TRP A 50 -0.39 6.30 0.78
C TRP A 50 -1.39 5.20 1.13
N VAL A 51 -0.81 4.07 1.54
CA VAL A 51 -1.49 2.94 2.17
C VAL A 51 -0.83 2.75 3.53
N VAL A 52 -1.62 2.74 4.60
CA VAL A 52 -1.14 2.44 5.95
C VAL A 52 -1.67 1.07 6.34
N LEU A 53 -0.77 0.21 6.82
CA LEU A 53 -1.07 -1.08 7.41
C LEU A 53 -0.80 -0.99 8.91
N ASP A 54 -1.80 -1.34 9.72
CA ASP A 54 -1.69 -1.42 11.17
C ASP A 54 -1.84 -2.87 11.61
N PHE A 55 -0.76 -3.37 12.21
CA PHE A 55 -0.61 -4.74 12.65
C PHE A 55 -0.84 -4.80 14.15
N LYS A 56 -1.58 -5.81 14.62
CA LYS A 56 -1.84 -6.00 16.05
C LYS A 56 -0.59 -6.25 16.90
N GLU A 57 0.48 -6.69 16.27
CA GLU A 57 1.74 -7.04 16.92
C GLU A 57 2.88 -6.44 16.09
N ALA A 58 3.99 -6.13 16.75
CA ALA A 58 5.19 -5.68 16.07
C ALA A 58 5.63 -6.72 15.04
N ILE A 59 5.83 -6.27 13.80
CA ILE A 59 6.33 -7.09 12.71
C ILE A 59 7.72 -6.63 12.28
N LEU A 60 8.48 -7.55 11.70
CA LEU A 60 9.72 -7.24 10.98
C LEU A 60 9.48 -7.47 9.48
N PRO A 61 9.21 -6.42 8.68
CA PRO A 61 9.01 -6.58 7.24
C PRO A 61 10.29 -7.15 6.62
N LYS A 62 10.12 -8.09 5.69
CA LYS A 62 11.21 -8.73 4.92
C LYS A 62 11.07 -8.50 3.43
N GLU A 63 9.84 -8.59 2.96
CA GLU A 63 9.50 -8.48 1.55
C GLU A 63 8.22 -7.66 1.43
N LEU A 64 8.23 -6.72 0.48
CA LEU A 64 7.05 -6.01 0.01
C LEU A 64 6.71 -6.54 -1.37
N HIS A 65 5.52 -7.10 -1.51
CA HIS A 65 5.00 -7.55 -2.79
C HIS A 65 3.91 -6.60 -3.24
N LEU A 66 4.06 -6.01 -4.42
CA LEU A 66 3.10 -5.09 -5.01
C LEU A 66 2.86 -5.44 -6.48
N MET A 67 1.68 -5.12 -6.95
CA MET A 67 1.31 -5.24 -8.36
C MET A 67 0.44 -4.03 -8.70
N PHE A 68 0.77 -3.34 -9.79
CA PHE A 68 -0.09 -2.33 -10.38
C PHE A 68 -0.85 -2.95 -11.56
N GLN A 69 -1.91 -2.30 -12.06
CA GLN A 69 -2.58 -2.75 -13.29
C GLN A 69 -1.83 -2.30 -14.56
N GLY A 70 -0.85 -1.41 -14.43
CA GLY A 70 -0.15 -0.77 -15.54
C GLY A 70 -0.89 0.45 -16.12
N GLY A 71 -0.17 1.30 -16.84
CA GLY A 71 -0.63 2.58 -17.41
C GLY A 71 -0.58 3.77 -16.44
N PHE A 72 -0.54 3.51 -15.13
CA PHE A 72 -0.36 4.52 -14.10
C PHE A 72 0.18 3.88 -12.81
N VAL A 73 1.45 4.16 -12.48
CA VAL A 73 2.14 3.63 -11.29
C VAL A 73 2.85 4.72 -10.49
N GLY A 74 3.11 4.43 -9.22
CA GLY A 74 4.03 5.25 -8.42
C GLY A 74 5.44 5.18 -9.00
N LYS A 75 6.06 6.34 -9.27
CA LYS A 75 7.43 6.41 -9.83
C LYS A 75 8.52 6.31 -8.76
N THR A 76 8.24 6.86 -7.58
CA THR A 76 9.14 6.85 -6.43
C THR A 76 8.28 6.56 -5.22
N CYS A 77 8.46 5.38 -4.64
CA CYS A 77 7.71 4.93 -3.49
C CYS A 77 8.64 4.74 -2.29
N LYS A 78 8.07 4.89 -1.09
CA LYS A 78 8.76 4.70 0.17
C LYS A 78 8.00 3.71 1.03
N LEU A 79 8.74 2.83 1.68
CA LEU A 79 8.23 2.06 2.80
C LEU A 79 8.75 2.72 4.07
N GLU A 80 7.83 3.05 4.97
CA GLU A 80 8.14 3.68 6.25
C GLU A 80 7.44 2.91 7.37
N ALA A 81 7.97 3.00 8.59
CA ALA A 81 7.37 2.35 9.76
C ALA A 81 7.40 3.25 10.99
N ALA A 82 6.36 3.13 11.81
CA ALA A 82 6.37 3.59 13.19
C ALA A 82 7.01 2.49 14.05
N TYR A 83 8.02 2.85 14.85
CA TYR A 83 8.79 1.91 15.67
C TYR A 83 8.32 1.84 17.12
N ASP A 84 7.48 2.80 17.53
CA ASP A 84 6.97 2.95 18.89
C ASP A 84 5.44 2.92 18.83
N GLU A 85 4.84 1.97 19.56
CA GLU A 85 3.38 1.81 19.66
C GLU A 85 2.69 3.08 20.17
N GLN A 86 3.43 3.95 20.86
CA GLN A 86 2.92 5.23 21.40
C GLN A 86 3.11 6.41 20.43
N GLN A 87 3.90 6.25 19.36
CA GLN A 87 4.17 7.28 18.35
C GLN A 87 3.70 6.82 16.96
N THR A 88 2.38 6.72 16.81
CA THR A 88 1.73 6.30 15.55
C THR A 88 1.84 7.33 14.42
N ASP A 89 2.19 8.57 14.75
CA ASP A 89 2.16 9.70 13.81
C ASP A 89 3.54 10.01 13.20
N THR A 90 4.59 9.30 13.64
CA THR A 90 5.94 9.49 13.13
C THR A 90 6.44 8.21 12.48
N PHE A 91 6.65 8.27 11.17
CA PHE A 91 7.20 7.18 10.39
C PHE A 91 8.66 7.45 10.07
N SER A 92 9.50 6.42 10.16
CA SER A 92 10.88 6.47 9.68
C SER A 92 11.05 5.59 8.44
N SER A 93 11.79 6.10 7.46
CA SER A 93 12.06 5.43 6.20
C SER A 93 12.79 4.10 6.42
N ILE A 94 12.23 3.01 5.86
CA ILE A 94 12.89 1.69 5.76
C ILE A 94 13.65 1.62 4.44
N MET A 95 12.96 1.90 3.33
CA MET A 95 13.54 1.83 1.99
C MET A 95 12.79 2.70 0.99
N GLU A 96 13.47 3.03 -0.11
CA GLU A 96 12.83 3.53 -1.34
C GLU A 96 12.75 2.40 -2.37
N PHE A 97 11.70 2.39 -3.17
CA PHE A 97 11.54 1.44 -4.27
C PHE A 97 10.87 2.11 -5.47
N TYR A 98 11.10 1.53 -6.65
CA TYR A 98 10.71 2.12 -7.95
C TYR A 98 9.94 1.08 -8.76
N PRO A 99 8.60 1.03 -8.64
CA PRO A 99 7.77 0.11 -9.40
C PRO A 99 7.92 0.29 -10.91
N ASN A 100 7.97 -0.82 -11.64
CA ASN A 100 7.77 -0.82 -13.08
C ASN A 100 6.30 -0.58 -13.42
N ASP A 101 6.06 0.10 -14.53
CA ASP A 101 4.73 0.34 -15.07
C ASP A 101 4.23 -0.87 -15.87
N ASP A 102 3.95 -1.95 -15.16
CA ASP A 102 3.43 -3.20 -15.71
C ASP A 102 2.46 -3.89 -14.75
N ASN A 103 1.80 -4.93 -15.24
CA ASN A 103 0.87 -5.76 -14.49
C ASN A 103 1.52 -6.98 -13.81
N SER A 104 2.83 -6.93 -13.58
CA SER A 104 3.55 -8.03 -12.93
C SER A 104 3.64 -7.83 -11.42
N ARG A 105 3.70 -8.95 -10.69
CA ARG A 105 4.00 -8.92 -9.26
C ARG A 105 5.48 -8.59 -9.07
N GLN A 106 5.75 -7.52 -8.35
CA GLN A 106 7.09 -7.00 -8.06
C GLN A 106 7.42 -7.18 -6.58
N ILE A 107 8.69 -7.48 -6.28
CA ILE A 107 9.18 -7.77 -4.93
C ILE A 107 10.29 -6.78 -4.58
N SER A 108 10.16 -6.12 -3.45
CA SER A 108 11.21 -5.28 -2.85
C SER A 108 11.62 -5.88 -1.50
N PHE A 109 12.92 -6.00 -1.27
CA PHE A 109 13.48 -6.60 -0.04
C PHE A 109 13.82 -5.51 0.97
N CYS A 110 13.38 -5.68 2.22
CA CYS A 110 13.54 -4.73 3.32
C CYS A 110 14.76 -5.05 4.20
#